data_AF-A0A1F4F6N5-F1
#
_entry.id   AF-A0A1F4F6N5-F1
#
_cell.length_a   1.000
_cell.length_b   1.000
_cell.length_c   1.000
_cell.angle_alpha   90.00
_cell.angle_beta   90.00
_cell.angle_gamma   90.00
#
_symmetry.space_group_name_H-M   'P 1'
#
loop_
_entity.id
_entity.type
_entity.pdbx_description
1 polymer ?
#
loop_
_entity_poly.entity_id
_entity_poly.type
_entity_poly.pdbx_seq_one_letter_code
_entity_poly.pdbx_strand_id
1 'polypeptide(L)'
;MRQTCKVCGRLDYWNFDVPDEIWNEVVPEAYRNCAVCLGCFDAFAAKRGMKYAGSVKTVHFAGDMAALELEPISAADMRKR
;
A
#
# COMPACT_ATOMS: atom_id res chain seq x y z
N MET A 1 11.69 6.44 8.04
CA MET A 1 11.95 5.35 9.00
C MET A 1 11.28 4.10 8.45
N ARG A 2 12.04 3.02 8.17
CA ARG A 2 11.46 1.79 7.61
C ARG A 2 10.65 1.09 8.70
N GLN A 3 9.36 0.85 8.44
CA GLN A 3 8.49 0.17 9.39
C GLN A 3 8.38 -1.31 9.03
N THR A 4 8.22 -2.16 10.03
CA THR A 4 7.94 -3.58 9.81
C THR A 4 6.44 -3.78 9.71
N CYS A 5 5.98 -4.37 8.61
CA CYS A 5 4.56 -4.68 8.45
C CYS A 5 4.09 -5.64 9.54
N LYS A 6 3.04 -5.29 10.27
CA LYS A 6 2.47 -6.11 11.34
C LYS A 6 1.63 -7.30 10.85
N VAL A 7 1.36 -7.36 9.55
CA VAL A 7 0.64 -8.48 8.91
C VAL A 7 1.62 -9.57 8.48
N CYS A 8 2.65 -9.22 7.71
CA CYS A 8 3.58 -10.21 7.14
C CYS A 8 4.97 -10.26 7.79
N GLY A 9 5.28 -9.35 8.72
CA GLY A 9 6.57 -9.29 9.43
C GLY A 9 7.74 -8.80 8.58
N ARG A 10 7.52 -8.41 7.32
CA ARG A 10 8.58 -7.95 6.42
C ARG A 10 8.85 -6.46 6.62
N LEU A 11 10.09 -6.06 6.36
CA LEU A 11 10.47 -4.65 6.29
C LEU A 11 9.79 -4.01 5.09
N ASP A 12 9.15 -2.87 5.30
CA ASP A 12 8.52 -2.11 4.23
C ASP A 12 9.42 -0.99 3.74
N TYR A 13 9.52 -0.90 2.43
CA TYR A 13 10.27 0.12 1.70
C TYR A 13 9.35 1.07 0.95
N TRP A 14 8.05 0.86 1.01
CA TRP A 14 7.06 1.65 0.29
C TRP A 14 6.21 2.44 1.28
N ASN A 15 6.22 3.76 1.14
CA ASN A 15 5.24 4.61 1.80
C ASN A 15 4.13 4.94 0.79
N PHE A 16 2.89 4.86 1.24
CA PHE A 16 1.73 5.21 0.45
C PHE A 16 0.67 5.80 1.38
N ASP A 17 -0.11 6.74 0.85
CA ASP A 17 -1.22 7.36 1.57
C ASP A 17 -2.52 7.11 0.80
N VAL A 18 -3.58 6.81 1.55
CA VAL A 18 -4.95 6.68 1.08
C VAL A 18 -5.88 7.39 2.06
N PRO A 19 -7.09 7.82 1.63
CA PRO A 19 -8.08 8.35 2.56
C PRO A 19 -8.42 7.34 3.67
N ASP A 20 -8.66 7.82 4.88
CA ASP A 20 -9.00 7.00 6.05
C ASP A 20 -10.20 6.08 5.79
N GLU A 21 -11.15 6.55 4.98
CA GLU A 21 -12.33 5.80 4.54
C GLU A 21 -11.92 4.48 3.88
N ILE A 22 -11.01 4.59 2.89
CA ILE A 22 -10.46 3.47 2.14
C ILE A 22 -9.60 2.59 3.04
N TRP A 23 -8.79 3.19 3.91
CA TRP A 23 -7.99 2.45 4.89
C TRP A 23 -8.86 1.60 5.81
N ASN A 24 -9.90 2.18 6.39
CA ASN A 24 -10.78 1.50 7.34
C ASN A 24 -11.62 0.40 6.68
N GLU A 25 -12.00 0.57 5.42
CA GLU A 25 -12.71 -0.44 4.65
C GLU A 25 -11.80 -1.61 4.25
N VAL A 26 -10.58 -1.33 3.81
CA VAL A 26 -9.61 -2.33 3.34
C VAL A 26 -8.94 -3.06 4.49
N VAL A 27 -8.46 -2.35 5.51
CA VAL A 27 -7.61 -2.92 6.58
C VAL A 27 -8.48 -3.47 7.71
N PRO A 28 -8.29 -4.75 8.12
CA PRO A 28 -8.98 -5.31 9.27
C PRO A 28 -8.72 -4.50 10.53
N GLU A 29 -9.73 -4.40 11.41
CA GLU A 29 -9.68 -3.54 12.60
C GLU A 29 -8.45 -3.77 13.48
N ALA A 30 -8.04 -5.03 13.67
CA ALA A 30 -6.85 -5.42 14.42
C ALA A 30 -5.54 -4.81 13.91
N TYR A 31 -5.50 -4.35 12.65
CA TYR A 31 -4.32 -3.80 12.00
C TYR A 31 -4.46 -2.32 11.62
N ARG A 32 -5.60 -1.66 11.88
CA ARG A 32 -5.82 -0.26 11.45
C ARG A 32 -4.85 0.74 12.09
N ASN A 33 -4.41 0.46 13.32
CA ASN A 33 -3.43 1.27 14.06
C ASN A 33 -1.99 0.71 13.93
N CYS A 34 -1.74 -0.10 12.90
CA CYS A 34 -0.44 -0.74 12.68
C CYS A 34 0.11 -0.38 11.29
N ALA A 35 1.42 -0.51 11.14
CA ALA A 35 2.05 -0.46 9.82
C ALA A 35 1.62 -1.67 8.97
N VAL A 36 0.99 -1.40 7.83
CA VAL A 36 0.60 -2.41 6.83
C VAL A 36 1.28 -2.06 5.52
N CYS A 37 2.09 -2.98 4.97
CA CYS A 37 2.77 -2.69 3.72
C CYS A 37 1.81 -2.72 2.54
N LEU A 38 2.18 -2.01 1.47
CA LEU A 38 1.37 -1.89 0.26
C LEU A 38 0.94 -3.26 -0.29
N GLY A 39 1.80 -4.28 -0.23
CA GLY A 39 1.44 -5.64 -0.67
C GLY A 39 0.38 -6.32 0.21
N CYS A 40 0.39 -6.11 1.52
CA CYS A 40 -0.66 -6.64 2.40
C CYS A 40 -1.96 -5.86 2.25
N PHE A 41 -1.86 -4.54 2.09
CA PHE A 41 -2.99 -3.67 1.80
C PHE A 41 -3.68 -4.08 0.49
N ASP A 42 -2.91 -4.28 -0.58
CA ASP A 42 -3.42 -4.74 -1.88
C ASP A 42 -4.13 -6.10 -1.77
N ALA A 43 -3.54 -7.05 -1.05
CA ALA A 43 -4.17 -8.35 -0.81
C ALA A 43 -5.48 -8.23 -0.02
N PHE A 44 -5.58 -7.32 0.93
CA PHE A 44 -6.83 -7.05 1.65
C PHE A 44 -7.88 -6.40 0.76
N ALA A 45 -7.48 -5.46 -0.09
CA ALA A 45 -8.37 -4.80 -1.05
C ALA A 45 -8.91 -5.79 -2.08
N ALA A 46 -8.03 -6.63 -2.63
CA ALA A 46 -8.38 -7.70 -3.57
C ALA A 46 -9.39 -8.69 -2.96
N LYS A 47 -9.18 -9.12 -1.71
CA LYS A 47 -10.12 -10.01 -1.00
C LYS A 47 -11.52 -9.38 -0.82
N ARG A 48 -11.60 -8.05 -0.76
CA ARG A 48 -12.86 -7.29 -0.62
C ARG A 48 -13.44 -6.83 -1.96
N GLY A 49 -12.75 -7.05 -3.08
CA GLY A 49 -13.13 -6.51 -4.38
C GLY A 49 -13.01 -4.98 -4.49
N MET A 50 -12.24 -4.35 -3.59
CA MET A 50 -12.08 -2.90 -3.53
C MET A 50 -11.01 -2.41 -4.50
N LYS A 51 -11.36 -1.41 -5.31
CA LYS A 51 -10.42 -0.69 -6.18
C LYS A 51 -9.99 0.60 -5.49
N TYR A 52 -8.70 0.73 -5.22
CA TYR A 52 -8.14 1.89 -4.50
C TYR A 52 -7.07 2.65 -5.30
N ALA A 53 -6.69 2.18 -6.49
CA ALA A 53 -5.59 2.78 -7.27
C ALA A 53 -5.81 4.27 -7.56
N GLY A 54 -7.07 4.71 -7.79
CA GLY A 54 -7.40 6.13 -7.98
C GLY A 54 -7.38 6.97 -6.71
N SER A 55 -7.25 6.34 -5.54
CA SER A 55 -7.19 6.99 -4.23
C SER A 55 -5.77 7.16 -3.71
N VAL A 56 -4.80 6.47 -4.30
CA VAL A 56 -3.37 6.67 -4.03
C VAL A 56 -2.88 7.77 -4.98
N LYS A 57 -2.33 8.86 -4.44
CA LYS A 57 -1.80 9.95 -5.28
C LYS A 57 -0.35 9.69 -5.69
N THR A 58 0.48 9.32 -4.72
CA THR A 58 1.89 9.06 -4.91
C THR A 58 2.33 7.91 -4.01
N VAL A 59 3.33 7.17 -4.47
CA VAL A 59 3.97 6.10 -3.70
C VAL A 59 5.47 6.39 -3.64
N HIS A 60 6.07 6.32 -2.46
CA HIS A 60 7.49 6.58 -2.28
C HIS A 60 8.25 5.30 -1.98
N PHE A 61 9.29 5.02 -2.77
CA PHE A 61 10.32 4.06 -2.39
C PHE A 61 11.30 4.74 -1.43
N ALA A 62 11.53 4.16 -0.26
CA ALA A 62 12.46 4.62 0.76
C ALA A 62 13.64 3.63 0.93
N GLY A 63 14.52 3.59 -0.06
CA GLY A 63 15.74 2.80 -0.02
C GLY A 63 16.86 3.44 0.81
N ASP A 64 17.90 2.66 1.10
CA ASP A 64 19.05 3.13 1.90
C ASP A 64 19.95 4.12 1.16
N MET A 65 20.02 3.99 -0.17
CA MET A 65 20.91 4.78 -1.03
C MET A 65 20.14 5.73 -1.95
N ALA A 66 18.84 5.49 -2.14
CA ALA A 66 18.00 6.26 -3.06
C ALA A 66 16.53 6.23 -2.58
N ALA A 67 15.84 7.34 -2.85
CA ALA A 67 14.39 7.43 -2.72
C ALA A 67 13.79 7.78 -4.08
N LEU A 68 12.62 7.22 -4.38
CA LEU A 68 11.91 7.45 -5.63
C LEU A 68 10.47 7.82 -5.31
N GLU A 69 9.91 8.79 -6.03
CA GLU A 69 8.48 9.06 -6.05
C GLU A 69 7.90 8.44 -7.32
N LEU A 70 6.84 7.65 -7.18
CA LEU A 70 6.17 6.94 -8.26
C LEU A 70 4.70 7.32 -8.31
N GLU A 71 4.17 7.43 -9.51
CA GLU A 71 2.74 7.55 -9.75
C GLU A 71 2.11 6.15 -9.84
N PRO A 72 1.07 5.86 -9.06
CA PRO A 72 0.37 4.59 -9.13
C PRO A 72 -0.38 4.48 -10.46
N ILE A 73 -0.20 3.34 -11.13
CA ILE A 73 -0.98 2.96 -12.31
C ILE A 73 -1.94 1.84 -11.95
N SER A 74 -3.01 1.67 -12.74
CA SER A 74 -3.93 0.57 -12.49
C SER A 74 -3.26 -0.78 -12.78
N ALA A 75 -3.62 -1.81 -12.01
CA ALA A 75 -3.14 -3.17 -12.26
C ALA A 75 -3.55 -3.70 -13.66
N ALA A 76 -4.60 -3.14 -14.27
CA ALA A 76 -5.00 -3.46 -15.64
C ALA A 76 -4.02 -2.88 -16.67
N ASP A 77 -3.44 -1.71 -16.39
CA ASP A 77 -2.47 -1.05 -17.28
C ASP A 77 -1.08 -1.71 -17.24
N MET A 78 -0.73 -2.36 -16.13
CA MET A 78 0.55 -3.09 -16.01
C MET A 78 0.68 -4.27 -16.98
N ARG A 79 -0.41 -4.92 -17.37
CA ARG A 79 -0.38 -6.16 -18.19
C ARG A 79 -0.01 -5.92 -19.66
N LYS A 80 0.22 -4.67 -20.07
CA LYS A 80 0.54 -4.27 -21.45
C LYS A 80 2.05 -4.15 -21.73
N ARG A 81 2.91 -4.75 -20.92
CA ARG A 81 4.37 -4.69 -21.10
C ARG A 81 4.96 -6.06 -21.43
#